data_AF-A0AA38CNC0-F1
#
_entry.id   AF-A0AA38CNC0-F1
#
_cell.length_a   1.000
_cell.length_b   1.000
_cell.length_c   1.000
_cell.angle_alpha   90.00
_cell.angle_beta   90.00
_cell.angle_gamma   90.00
#
_symmetry.space_group_name_H-M   'P 1'
#
loop_
_entity.id
_entity.type
_entity.pdbx_description
1 polymer ?
#
loop_
_entity_poly.entity_id
_entity_poly.type
_entity_poly.pdbx_seq_one_letter_code
_entity_poly.pdbx_strand_id
1 'polypeptide(L)'
;LGNVQFVICRDGNGGLHAFHNVCRHHAALVASGSGRKSCFVCPYHGWTYGLDGVLQKATRIGGIQNFNVNDYGLLAINLATWGPFVLINLDNKDITSEVENSKEVESEWLGSSSKILASACLDQNLQHIARREYTINCNWKVFCDNYLDGGYHVPYAHGGLAAGLNLDSYSTMLFEKVSVQSCQSAKLEGKENFDRLGRDSVYAFIYPNFMVNRYGPWMDTNLVLPLGNCKCLVIFDYFLEASQQNDKAFIERSLQESERVQ
;
A
#
# COMPACT_ATOMS: atom_id res chain seq x y z
N LEU A 1 3.01 -3.78 -11.17
CA LEU A 1 4.04 -2.75 -10.84
C LEU A 1 4.87 -2.54 -12.10
N GLY A 2 4.79 -1.36 -12.72
CA GLY A 2 5.18 -1.22 -14.12
C GLY A 2 4.41 -2.24 -14.97
N ASN A 3 5.12 -2.98 -15.81
CA ASN A 3 4.52 -4.00 -16.69
C ASN A 3 4.41 -5.39 -16.05
N VAL A 4 4.83 -5.55 -14.79
CA VAL A 4 4.76 -6.85 -14.10
C VAL A 4 3.36 -7.09 -13.55
N GLN A 5 2.75 -8.18 -14.01
CA GLN A 5 1.47 -8.70 -13.54
C GLN A 5 1.70 -9.65 -12.37
N PHE A 6 0.98 -9.42 -11.27
CA PHE A 6 1.10 -10.19 -10.05
C PHE A 6 -0.26 -10.45 -9.43
N VAL A 7 -0.34 -11.47 -8.58
CA VAL A 7 -1.51 -11.79 -7.77
C VAL A 7 -1.05 -12.05 -6.35
N ILE A 8 -1.78 -11.51 -5.39
CA ILE A 8 -1.59 -11.78 -3.95
C ILE A 8 -2.85 -12.51 -3.48
N CYS A 9 -2.68 -13.58 -2.73
CA CYS A 9 -3.79 -14.31 -2.15
C CYS A 9 -3.51 -14.71 -0.71
N ARG A 10 -4.60 -15.00 0.01
CA ARG A 10 -4.57 -15.65 1.31
C ARG A 10 -5.09 -17.07 1.15
N ASP A 11 -4.35 -18.05 1.63
CA ASP A 11 -4.76 -19.45 1.59
C ASP A 11 -5.79 -19.80 2.69
N GLY A 12 -6.23 -21.05 2.72
CA GLY A 12 -7.19 -21.55 3.71
C GLY A 12 -6.65 -21.62 5.15
N ASN A 13 -5.33 -21.59 5.32
CA ASN A 13 -4.64 -21.57 6.61
C ASN A 13 -4.34 -20.14 7.09
N GLY A 14 -4.70 -19.13 6.29
CA GLY A 14 -4.44 -17.71 6.57
C GLY A 14 -3.09 -17.20 6.06
N GLY A 15 -2.25 -18.05 5.46
CA GLY A 15 -0.96 -17.68 4.88
C GLY A 15 -1.11 -16.77 3.67
N LEU A 16 -0.27 -15.75 3.58
CA LEU A 16 -0.20 -14.86 2.42
C LEU A 16 0.79 -15.41 1.41
N HIS A 17 0.42 -15.31 0.13
CA HIS A 17 1.25 -15.73 -1.00
C HIS A 17 1.18 -14.67 -2.10
N ALA A 18 2.28 -14.50 -2.84
CA ALA A 18 2.35 -13.61 -3.99
C ALA A 18 3.01 -14.36 -5.15
N PHE A 19 2.46 -14.20 -6.35
CA PHE A 19 2.96 -14.85 -7.55
C PHE A 19 2.94 -13.90 -8.74
N HIS A 20 3.79 -14.16 -9.73
CA HIS A 20 3.57 -13.64 -11.07
C HIS A 20 2.23 -14.18 -11.59
N ASN A 21 1.34 -13.28 -12.00
CA ASN A 21 -0.01 -13.64 -12.48
C ASN A 21 0.05 -14.11 -13.93
N VAL A 22 0.82 -15.16 -14.19
CA VAL A 22 1.14 -15.66 -15.53
C VAL A 22 1.14 -17.17 -15.50
N CYS A 23 0.22 -17.79 -16.24
CA CYS A 23 0.16 -19.22 -16.40
C CYS A 23 1.45 -19.76 -17.03
N ARG A 24 2.02 -20.81 -16.44
CA ARG A 24 3.25 -21.47 -16.89
C ARG A 24 3.12 -22.27 -18.19
N HIS A 25 1.92 -22.33 -18.78
CA HIS A 25 1.66 -22.99 -20.07
C HIS A 25 1.88 -22.01 -21.24
N HIS A 26 0.96 -21.06 -21.45
CA HIS A 26 1.03 -20.06 -22.53
C HIS A 26 0.73 -18.64 -22.03
N ALA A 27 1.25 -18.29 -20.85
CA ALA A 27 1.32 -16.94 -20.32
C ALA A 27 -0.01 -16.15 -20.16
N ALA A 28 -1.16 -16.84 -20.17
CA ALA A 28 -2.44 -16.22 -19.83
C ALA A 28 -2.49 -15.80 -18.36
N LEU A 29 -3.18 -14.70 -18.06
CA LEU A 29 -3.47 -14.31 -16.67
C LEU A 29 -4.35 -15.36 -16.01
N VAL A 30 -4.06 -15.71 -14.76
CA VAL A 30 -4.81 -16.72 -13.99
C VAL A 30 -5.82 -16.09 -13.02
N ALA A 31 -5.68 -14.80 -12.76
CA ALA A 31 -6.59 -13.99 -11.96
C ALA A 31 -6.81 -12.60 -12.58
N SER A 32 -7.94 -11.98 -12.29
CA SER A 32 -8.27 -10.61 -12.69
C SER A 32 -9.18 -9.97 -11.65
N GLY A 33 -8.93 -8.70 -11.34
CA GLY A 33 -9.64 -7.98 -10.27
C GLY A 33 -9.31 -8.53 -8.86
N SER A 34 -10.28 -8.40 -7.96
CA SER A 34 -10.19 -8.88 -6.57
C SER A 34 -11.38 -9.79 -6.27
N GLY A 35 -11.19 -10.80 -5.42
CA GLY A 35 -12.26 -11.73 -5.07
C GLY A 35 -11.81 -12.91 -4.22
N ARG A 36 -12.69 -13.90 -4.09
CA ARG A 36 -12.46 -15.13 -3.30
C ARG A 36 -12.62 -16.36 -4.19
N LYS A 37 -11.59 -17.22 -4.21
CA LYS A 37 -11.55 -18.50 -4.91
C LYS A 37 -10.78 -19.53 -4.07
N SER A 38 -10.96 -20.81 -4.36
CA SER A 38 -10.20 -21.91 -3.73
C SER A 38 -8.96 -22.32 -4.53
N CYS A 39 -8.83 -21.85 -5.78
CA CYS A 39 -7.72 -22.14 -6.69
C CYS A 39 -7.69 -21.10 -7.82
N PHE A 40 -6.58 -21.02 -8.54
CA PHE A 40 -6.47 -20.27 -9.79
C PHE A 40 -6.70 -21.20 -10.98
N VAL A 41 -7.58 -20.82 -11.89
CA VAL A 41 -7.85 -21.60 -13.11
C VAL A 41 -7.51 -20.75 -14.31
N CYS A 42 -6.51 -21.19 -15.07
CA CYS A 42 -6.12 -20.54 -16.31
C CYS A 42 -7.29 -20.58 -17.31
N PRO A 43 -7.77 -19.43 -17.80
CA PRO A 43 -8.94 -19.37 -18.68
C PRO A 43 -8.66 -19.96 -20.06
N TYR A 44 -7.39 -20.14 -20.44
CA TYR A 44 -7.03 -20.60 -21.78
C TYR A 44 -7.22 -22.12 -21.92
N HIS A 45 -6.62 -22.92 -21.05
CA HIS A 45 -6.58 -24.39 -21.17
C HIS A 45 -6.98 -25.14 -19.89
N GLY A 46 -7.45 -24.41 -18.87
CA GLY A 46 -7.93 -25.02 -17.63
C GLY A 46 -6.82 -25.62 -16.74
N TRP A 47 -5.58 -25.13 -16.86
CA TRP A 47 -4.56 -25.44 -15.85
C TRP A 47 -4.97 -24.85 -14.51
N THR A 48 -4.97 -25.69 -13.47
CA THR A 48 -5.42 -25.32 -12.13
C THR A 48 -4.25 -25.28 -11.17
N TYR A 49 -4.08 -24.15 -10.50
CA TYR A 49 -3.06 -23.94 -9.47
C TYR A 49 -3.73 -23.79 -8.11
N GLY A 50 -3.12 -24.34 -7.06
CA GLY A 50 -3.52 -24.06 -5.69
C GLY A 50 -3.24 -22.60 -5.31
N LEU A 51 -3.74 -22.18 -4.15
CA LEU A 51 -3.42 -20.86 -3.57
C LEU A 51 -1.97 -20.78 -3.05
N ASP A 52 -1.31 -21.93 -2.93
CA ASP A 52 0.13 -22.11 -2.71
C ASP A 52 0.95 -22.04 -4.02
N GLY A 53 0.30 -21.82 -5.17
CA GLY A 53 0.93 -21.71 -6.48
C GLY A 53 1.27 -23.04 -7.15
N VAL A 54 1.10 -24.19 -6.47
CA VAL A 54 1.43 -25.51 -7.02
C VAL A 54 0.46 -25.86 -8.16
N LEU A 55 0.98 -26.39 -9.28
CA LEU A 55 0.15 -26.90 -10.37
C LEU A 55 -0.53 -28.20 -9.93
N GLN A 56 -1.84 -28.15 -9.70
CA GLN A 56 -2.64 -29.30 -9.26
C GLN A 56 -3.15 -30.13 -10.43
N LYS A 57 -3.48 -29.46 -11.55
CA LYS A 57 -4.07 -30.12 -12.72
C LYS A 57 -3.62 -29.44 -14.01
N ALA A 58 -3.18 -30.25 -14.96
CA ALA A 58 -3.02 -29.89 -16.35
C ALA A 58 -3.93 -30.76 -17.22
N THR A 59 -4.58 -30.14 -18.20
CA THR A 59 -5.60 -30.79 -19.02
C THR A 59 -4.95 -31.78 -20.01
N ARG A 60 -5.48 -33.02 -20.09
CA ARG A 60 -5.08 -34.05 -21.07
C ARG A 60 -3.58 -34.42 -21.10
N ILE A 61 -2.92 -34.49 -19.93
CA ILE A 61 -1.48 -34.79 -19.82
C ILE A 61 -1.06 -36.24 -20.09
N GLY A 62 -2.01 -37.20 -20.19
CA GLY A 62 -1.74 -38.65 -20.16
C GLY A 62 -0.85 -39.25 -21.27
N GLY A 63 -0.32 -38.44 -22.19
CA GLY A 63 0.64 -38.86 -23.23
C GLY A 63 1.87 -37.96 -23.34
N ILE A 64 2.04 -36.96 -22.48
CA ILE A 64 3.18 -36.06 -22.51
C ILE A 64 4.37 -36.74 -21.82
N GLN A 65 5.47 -36.93 -22.53
CA GLN A 65 6.69 -37.49 -21.97
C GLN A 65 7.46 -36.43 -21.16
N ASN A 66 8.11 -36.85 -20.08
CA ASN A 66 8.97 -35.99 -19.25
C ASN A 66 8.27 -34.75 -18.68
N PHE A 67 6.96 -34.82 -18.41
CA PHE A 67 6.22 -33.76 -17.77
C PHE A 67 6.04 -34.03 -16.28
N ASN A 68 6.66 -33.21 -15.44
CA ASN A 68 6.49 -33.23 -14.00
C ASN A 68 5.72 -31.97 -13.56
N VAL A 69 4.52 -32.14 -13.01
CA VAL A 69 3.66 -31.03 -12.55
C VAL A 69 4.37 -30.10 -11.57
N ASN A 70 5.31 -30.62 -10.78
CA ASN A 70 6.02 -29.85 -9.77
C ASN A 70 6.95 -28.78 -10.37
N ASP A 71 7.35 -28.92 -11.63
CA ASP A 71 8.26 -27.97 -12.31
C ASP A 71 7.51 -26.74 -12.85
N TYR A 72 6.17 -26.78 -12.84
CA TYR A 72 5.30 -25.81 -13.51
C TYR A 72 4.35 -25.06 -12.57
N GLY A 73 4.68 -24.96 -11.28
CA GLY A 73 3.99 -24.06 -10.34
C GLY A 73 4.14 -22.58 -10.72
N LEU A 74 3.25 -21.73 -10.22
CA LEU A 74 3.37 -20.28 -10.38
C LEU A 74 4.70 -19.78 -9.80
N LEU A 75 5.31 -18.80 -10.47
CA LEU A 75 6.56 -18.20 -9.98
C LEU A 75 6.23 -17.32 -8.78
N ALA A 76 6.75 -17.68 -7.61
CA ALA A 76 6.58 -16.92 -6.38
C ALA A 76 7.23 -15.53 -6.48
N ILE A 77 6.68 -14.60 -5.73
CA ILE A 77 7.22 -13.26 -5.50
C ILE A 77 7.40 -13.13 -3.99
N ASN A 78 8.57 -12.61 -3.57
CA ASN A 78 8.82 -12.35 -2.16
C ASN A 78 7.80 -11.36 -1.62
N LEU A 79 7.24 -11.65 -0.45
CA LEU A 79 6.32 -10.75 0.23
C LEU A 79 6.69 -10.62 1.70
N ALA A 80 6.26 -9.50 2.28
CA ALA A 80 6.30 -9.28 3.70
C ALA A 80 5.11 -8.43 4.14
N THR A 81 4.88 -8.38 5.45
CA THR A 81 3.82 -7.56 6.05
C THR A 81 4.42 -6.47 6.92
N TRP A 82 3.81 -5.28 6.89
CA TRP A 82 4.14 -4.19 7.80
C TRP A 82 2.85 -3.53 8.27
N GLY A 83 2.49 -3.77 9.52
CA GLY A 83 1.16 -3.42 10.03
C GLY A 83 0.05 -4.02 9.14
N PRO A 84 -0.88 -3.21 8.61
CA PRO A 84 -1.94 -3.67 7.71
C PRO A 84 -1.49 -3.84 6.25
N PHE A 85 -0.25 -3.46 5.90
CA PHE A 85 0.23 -3.44 4.53
C PHE A 85 0.88 -4.75 4.12
N VAL A 86 0.65 -5.14 2.86
CA VAL A 86 1.37 -6.23 2.19
C VAL A 86 2.33 -5.63 1.19
N LEU A 87 3.60 -6.00 1.31
CA LEU A 87 4.69 -5.55 0.47
C LEU A 87 5.16 -6.71 -0.38
N ILE A 88 5.54 -6.42 -1.62
CA ILE A 88 6.14 -7.40 -2.52
C ILE A 88 7.47 -6.90 -3.04
N ASN A 89 8.43 -7.81 -3.16
CA ASN A 89 9.73 -7.56 -3.78
C ASN A 89 9.85 -8.41 -5.04
N LEU A 90 10.01 -7.73 -6.18
CA LEU A 90 10.11 -8.35 -7.50
C LEU A 90 11.55 -8.78 -7.87
N ASP A 91 12.56 -8.43 -7.06
CA ASP A 91 13.93 -8.90 -7.29
C ASP A 91 14.05 -10.35 -6.80
N ASN A 92 14.13 -11.29 -7.74
CA ASN A 92 14.09 -12.74 -7.50
C ASN A 92 15.47 -13.36 -7.23
N LYS A 93 16.45 -12.58 -6.74
CA LYS A 93 17.84 -13.07 -6.61
C LYS A 93 18.00 -14.23 -5.63
N ASP A 94 17.13 -14.36 -4.62
CA ASP A 94 17.26 -15.36 -3.55
C ASP A 94 15.92 -16.00 -3.13
N ILE A 95 15.14 -16.55 -4.07
CA ILE A 95 13.99 -17.41 -3.72
C ILE A 95 14.50 -18.85 -3.57
N THR A 96 15.03 -19.17 -2.39
CA THR A 96 15.04 -20.56 -1.91
C THR A 96 13.65 -20.90 -1.39
N SER A 97 13.20 -22.13 -1.63
CA SER A 97 11.84 -22.65 -1.38
C SER A 97 11.39 -22.67 0.10
N GLU A 98 12.15 -22.06 0.99
CA GLU A 98 11.85 -21.93 2.42
C GLU A 98 11.67 -20.44 2.72
N VAL A 99 10.47 -19.95 2.43
CA VAL A 99 10.08 -18.57 2.74
C VAL A 99 9.80 -18.48 4.24
N GLU A 100 10.84 -18.22 5.03
CA GLU A 100 10.65 -17.59 6.33
C GLU A 100 10.03 -16.21 6.09
N ASN A 101 8.71 -16.13 6.27
CA ASN A 101 7.83 -14.96 6.04
C ASN A 101 8.11 -13.77 6.98
N SER A 102 9.31 -13.68 7.56
CA SER A 102 9.73 -12.64 8.49
C SER A 102 11.01 -11.93 8.07
N LYS A 103 11.34 -11.89 6.76
CA LYS A 103 12.40 -11.00 6.29
C LYS A 103 12.02 -9.57 6.66
N GLU A 104 12.86 -9.01 7.52
CA GLU A 104 12.64 -7.90 8.41
C GLU A 104 12.37 -6.59 7.63
N VAL A 105 11.11 -6.32 7.25
CA VAL A 105 10.73 -5.02 6.66
C VAL A 105 11.26 -3.86 7.51
N GLU A 106 11.26 -4.04 8.82
CA GLU A 106 11.79 -3.10 9.79
C GLU A 106 13.30 -2.84 9.63
N SER A 107 14.13 -3.84 9.38
CA SER A 107 15.59 -3.66 9.30
C SER A 107 16.07 -3.34 7.88
N GLU A 108 15.43 -3.89 6.84
CA GLU A 108 15.87 -3.76 5.45
C GLU A 108 15.29 -2.51 4.76
N TRP A 109 14.00 -2.25 4.98
CA TRP A 109 13.30 -1.17 4.27
C TRP A 109 13.15 0.09 5.11
N LEU A 110 12.73 -0.05 6.37
CA LEU A 110 12.48 1.08 7.26
C LEU A 110 13.73 1.50 8.05
N GLY A 111 14.65 0.57 8.28
CA GLY A 111 15.90 0.83 8.99
C GLY A 111 15.68 1.44 10.37
N SER A 112 16.41 2.52 10.67
CA SER A 112 16.33 3.19 11.97
C SER A 112 15.00 3.93 12.21
N SER A 113 14.16 4.08 11.19
CA SER A 113 12.84 4.71 11.30
C SER A 113 11.72 3.77 11.78
N SER A 114 11.96 2.46 11.85
CA SER A 114 10.93 1.46 12.18
C SER A 114 10.19 1.77 13.49
N LYS A 115 10.93 2.15 14.54
CA LYS A 115 10.38 2.47 15.86
C LYS A 115 9.44 3.69 15.84
N ILE A 116 9.85 4.77 15.16
CA ILE A 116 9.04 5.99 15.11
C ILE A 116 7.78 5.78 14.27
N LEU A 117 7.87 5.05 13.16
CA LEU A 117 6.71 4.74 12.33
C LEU A 117 5.72 3.81 13.03
N ALA A 118 6.22 2.80 13.75
CA ALA A 118 5.39 1.92 14.55
C ALA A 118 4.62 2.68 15.64
N SER A 119 5.26 3.64 16.32
CA SER A 119 4.60 4.41 17.39
C SER A 119 3.69 5.53 16.88
N ALA A 120 4.03 6.16 15.76
CA ALA A 120 3.40 7.40 15.31
C ALA A 120 2.35 7.19 14.22
N CYS A 121 2.49 6.16 13.39
CA CYS A 121 1.68 6.01 12.17
C CYS A 121 0.79 4.76 12.17
N LEU A 122 1.19 3.70 12.88
CA LEU A 122 0.57 2.38 12.71
C LEU A 122 -0.19 1.93 13.95
N ASP A 123 -1.52 1.87 13.82
CA ASP A 123 -2.37 1.05 14.69
C ASP A 123 -2.88 -0.15 13.89
N GLN A 124 -2.72 -1.36 14.43
CA GLN A 124 -3.17 -2.60 13.80
C GLN A 124 -4.70 -2.70 13.72
N ASN A 125 -5.44 -1.86 14.46
CA ASN A 125 -6.90 -1.87 14.49
C ASN A 125 -7.55 -0.91 13.47
N LEU A 126 -6.74 -0.24 12.63
CA LEU A 126 -7.26 0.65 11.60
C LEU A 126 -8.12 -0.10 10.58
N GLN A 127 -9.29 0.45 10.30
CA GLN A 127 -10.26 -0.09 9.36
C GLN A 127 -10.17 0.66 8.04
N HIS A 128 -10.06 -0.07 6.92
CA HIS A 128 -10.13 0.52 5.59
C HIS A 128 -11.53 1.08 5.33
N ILE A 129 -11.60 2.33 4.88
CA ILE A 129 -12.84 3.07 4.67
C ILE A 129 -13.12 3.21 3.18
N ALA A 130 -12.14 3.66 2.41
CA ALA A 130 -12.30 3.93 1.00
C ALA A 130 -10.95 3.95 0.28
N ARG A 131 -11.02 3.69 -1.03
CA ARG A 131 -9.92 3.93 -1.96
C ARG A 131 -10.34 5.01 -2.96
N ARG A 132 -9.41 5.92 -3.29
CA ARG A 132 -9.52 6.86 -4.41
C ARG A 132 -8.29 6.76 -5.30
N GLU A 133 -8.49 6.95 -6.59
CA GLU A 133 -7.43 6.81 -7.59
C GLU A 133 -7.41 8.04 -8.49
N TYR A 134 -6.26 8.69 -8.58
CA TYR A 134 -6.07 9.88 -9.40
C TYR A 134 -4.97 9.63 -10.41
N THR A 135 -5.29 9.88 -11.69
CA THR A 135 -4.29 9.86 -12.74
C THR A 135 -3.76 11.28 -12.94
N ILE A 136 -2.48 11.49 -12.66
CA ILE A 136 -1.86 12.81 -12.68
C ILE A 136 -0.88 12.89 -13.86
N ASN A 137 -0.95 13.99 -14.62
CA ASN A 137 -0.10 14.24 -15.79
C ASN A 137 1.25 14.85 -15.39
N CYS A 138 1.97 14.18 -14.48
CA CYS A 138 3.33 14.54 -14.10
C CYS A 138 4.19 13.28 -13.92
N ASN A 139 5.52 13.46 -13.87
CA ASN A 139 6.39 12.37 -13.44
C ASN A 139 6.10 12.03 -11.98
N TRP A 140 6.12 10.74 -11.62
CA TRP A 140 5.88 10.30 -10.24
C TRP A 140 6.77 11.01 -9.20
N LYS A 141 8.02 11.35 -9.56
CA LYS A 141 8.93 12.08 -8.68
C LYS A 141 8.43 13.48 -8.35
N VAL A 142 7.79 14.17 -9.29
CA VAL A 142 7.25 15.53 -9.07
C VAL A 142 6.14 15.50 -8.00
N PHE A 143 5.31 14.46 -8.00
CA PHE A 143 4.31 14.28 -6.95
C PHE A 143 4.97 14.02 -5.58
N CYS A 144 6.02 13.18 -5.54
CA CYS A 144 6.79 12.97 -4.31
C CYS A 144 7.48 14.26 -3.82
N ASP A 145 8.05 15.05 -4.72
CA ASP A 145 8.71 16.32 -4.39
C ASP A 145 7.72 17.32 -3.79
N ASN A 146 6.48 17.39 -4.31
CA ASN A 146 5.41 18.21 -3.74
C ASN A 146 5.10 17.81 -2.29
N TYR A 147 5.12 16.52 -1.98
CA TYR A 147 4.88 16.01 -0.62
C TYR A 147 6.06 16.30 0.33
N LEU A 148 7.27 16.42 -0.21
CA LEU A 148 8.53 16.56 0.53
C LEU A 148 9.01 18.01 0.65
N ASP A 149 8.18 18.99 0.30
CA ASP A 149 8.58 20.41 0.26
C ASP A 149 8.57 21.10 1.64
N GLY A 150 8.40 20.33 2.73
CA GLY A 150 8.38 20.85 4.10
C GLY A 150 7.18 21.73 4.41
N GLY A 151 6.07 21.55 3.69
CA GLY A 151 4.86 22.35 3.86
C GLY A 151 4.91 23.73 3.20
N TYR A 152 5.91 23.99 2.34
CA TYR A 152 6.12 25.29 1.70
C TYR A 152 4.91 25.74 0.87
N HIS A 153 4.28 24.83 0.12
CA HIS A 153 3.09 25.15 -0.68
C HIS A 153 1.79 25.29 0.13
N VAL A 154 1.72 24.68 1.32
CA VAL A 154 0.47 24.48 2.09
C VAL A 154 -0.26 25.80 2.40
N PRO A 155 0.40 26.88 2.88
CA PRO A 155 -0.29 28.14 3.18
C PRO A 155 -0.98 28.77 1.97
N TYR A 156 -0.39 28.61 0.79
CA TYR A 156 -0.87 29.22 -0.44
C TYR A 156 -1.92 28.34 -1.14
N ALA A 157 -1.65 27.04 -1.26
CA ALA A 157 -2.50 26.11 -2.01
C ALA A 157 -3.65 25.52 -1.18
N HIS A 158 -3.46 25.34 0.13
CA HIS A 158 -4.38 24.60 1.00
C HIS A 158 -4.79 25.41 2.23
N GLY A 159 -5.36 26.60 2.03
CA GLY A 159 -5.75 27.49 3.12
C GLY A 159 -6.64 26.86 4.21
N GLY A 160 -7.49 25.88 3.83
CA GLY A 160 -8.30 25.11 4.78
C GLY A 160 -7.48 24.22 5.70
N LEU A 161 -6.45 23.54 5.17
CA LEU A 161 -5.53 22.71 5.95
C LEU A 161 -4.60 23.59 6.79
N ALA A 162 -4.05 24.66 6.18
CA ALA A 162 -3.14 25.58 6.86
C ALA A 162 -3.78 26.21 8.11
N ALA A 163 -5.08 26.51 8.08
CA ALA A 163 -5.81 27.06 9.23
C ALA A 163 -5.90 26.09 10.43
N GLY A 164 -5.77 24.79 10.19
CA GLY A 164 -5.77 23.75 11.22
C GLY A 164 -4.38 23.42 11.79
N LEU A 165 -3.31 24.01 11.24
CA LEU A 165 -1.93 23.66 11.57
C LEU A 165 -1.16 24.84 12.18
N ASN A 166 -0.30 24.56 13.14
CA ASN A 166 0.71 25.48 13.63
C ASN A 166 2.00 25.32 12.81
N LEU A 167 2.09 26.01 11.67
CA LEU A 167 3.19 25.84 10.72
C LEU A 167 4.58 26.19 11.28
N ASP A 168 4.65 27.06 12.30
CA ASP A 168 5.92 27.36 12.99
C ASP A 168 6.47 26.16 13.77
N SER A 169 5.63 25.14 14.03
CA SER A 169 6.02 23.88 14.67
C SER A 169 6.45 22.79 13.69
N TYR A 170 6.43 23.07 12.37
CA TYR A 170 6.75 22.08 11.36
C TYR A 170 8.20 21.60 11.51
N SER A 171 8.39 20.29 11.50
CA SER A 171 9.71 19.68 11.63
C SER A 171 9.86 18.48 10.71
N THR A 172 11.09 18.22 10.27
CA THR A 172 11.43 17.08 9.41
C THR A 172 12.61 16.31 9.99
N MET A 173 12.43 15.01 10.17
CA MET A 173 13.48 14.06 10.52
C MET A 173 13.77 13.17 9.31
N LEU A 174 15.06 13.04 8.98
CA LEU A 174 15.53 12.21 7.88
C LEU A 174 16.18 10.95 8.40
N PHE A 175 15.83 9.83 7.76
CA PHE A 175 16.41 8.51 7.94
C PHE A 175 16.92 8.01 6.58
N GLU A 176 17.37 6.76 6.50
CA GLU A 176 18.08 6.22 5.33
C GLU A 176 17.22 6.27 4.05
N LYS A 177 15.96 5.81 4.16
CA LYS A 177 14.98 5.75 3.06
C LYS A 177 13.65 6.42 3.42
N VAL A 178 13.62 7.12 4.56
CA VAL A 178 12.38 7.63 5.14
C VAL A 178 12.56 9.10 5.53
N SER A 179 11.55 9.91 5.24
CA SER A 179 11.39 11.25 5.81
C SER A 179 10.14 11.24 6.69
N VAL A 180 10.27 11.67 7.95
CA VAL A 180 9.15 11.85 8.88
C VAL A 180 9.00 13.33 9.16
N GLN A 181 7.89 13.89 8.70
CA GLN A 181 7.52 15.28 8.90
C GLN A 181 6.43 15.33 9.97
N SER A 182 6.42 16.36 10.81
CA SER A 182 5.39 16.54 11.83
C SER A 182 5.02 18.01 11.98
N CYS A 183 3.75 18.24 12.33
CA CYS A 183 3.23 19.58 12.60
C CYS A 183 2.16 19.50 13.68
N GLN A 184 2.22 20.39 14.66
CA GLN A 184 1.17 20.48 15.68
C GLN A 184 -0.09 21.10 15.06
N SER A 185 -1.26 20.70 15.57
CA SER A 185 -2.51 21.36 15.21
C SER A 185 -2.59 22.75 15.85
N ALA A 186 -3.23 23.69 15.16
CA ALA A 186 -3.52 24.99 15.73
C ALA A 186 -4.52 24.85 16.89
N LYS A 187 -4.35 25.63 17.96
CA LYS A 187 -5.35 25.71 19.04
C LYS A 187 -6.59 26.45 18.52
N LEU A 188 -7.58 25.70 18.04
CA LEU A 188 -8.85 26.29 17.62
C LEU A 188 -9.73 26.52 18.86
N GLU A 189 -9.72 27.75 19.38
CA GLU A 189 -10.71 28.18 20.36
C GLU A 189 -12.09 28.31 19.67
N GLY A 190 -13.03 27.43 20.01
CA GLY A 190 -14.46 27.67 19.75
C GLY A 190 -15.05 27.21 18.40
N LYS A 191 -14.51 26.19 17.73
CA LYS A 191 -15.22 25.51 16.63
C LYS A 191 -15.58 24.07 16.99
N GLU A 192 -16.69 23.60 16.40
CA GLU A 192 -17.40 22.33 16.63
C GLU A 192 -16.51 21.11 16.90
N ASN A 193 -17.08 20.09 17.57
CA ASN A 193 -16.51 18.78 17.94
C ASN A 193 -15.93 17.91 16.80
N PHE A 194 -15.61 18.47 15.64
CA PHE A 194 -14.96 17.79 14.54
C PHE A 194 -13.46 18.00 14.60
N ASP A 195 -12.77 17.12 15.34
CA ASP A 195 -11.31 17.07 15.41
C ASP A 195 -10.78 15.87 14.64
N ARG A 196 -10.55 16.06 13.33
CA ARG A 196 -9.86 15.07 12.50
C ARG A 196 -8.35 15.12 12.69
N LEU A 197 -7.76 16.30 12.87
CA LEU A 197 -6.30 16.48 12.90
C LEU A 197 -5.67 15.95 14.18
N GLY A 198 -6.44 15.89 15.27
CA GLY A 198 -5.95 15.53 16.58
C GLY A 198 -4.94 16.56 17.09
N ARG A 199 -4.07 16.14 18.01
CA ARG A 199 -3.04 17.01 18.59
C ARG A 199 -1.89 17.30 17.62
N ASP A 200 -1.42 16.26 16.94
CA ASP A 200 -0.23 16.28 16.09
C ASP A 200 -0.54 15.55 14.78
N SER A 201 -0.09 16.11 13.67
CA SER A 201 -0.11 15.47 12.35
C SER A 201 1.28 14.93 12.02
N VAL A 202 1.35 13.70 11.53
CA VAL A 202 2.61 13.04 11.14
C VAL A 202 2.52 12.57 9.69
N TYR A 203 3.54 12.87 8.91
CA TYR A 203 3.62 12.59 7.48
C TYR A 203 4.92 11.82 7.22
N ALA A 204 4.82 10.54 6.90
CA ALA A 204 5.96 9.71 6.57
C ALA A 204 6.04 9.49 5.05
N PHE A 205 7.17 9.84 4.43
CA PHE A 205 7.51 9.38 3.09
C PHE A 205 8.47 8.20 3.21
N ILE A 206 8.14 7.09 2.57
CA ILE A 206 8.97 5.89 2.47
C ILE A 206 9.36 5.70 0.99
N TYR A 207 10.66 5.78 0.73
CA TYR A 207 11.21 5.57 -0.61
C TYR A 207 10.86 4.16 -1.12
N PRO A 208 10.43 4.01 -2.38
CA PRO A 208 10.48 5.05 -3.42
C PRO A 208 9.29 6.00 -3.48
N ASN A 209 8.09 5.59 -3.10
CA ASN A 209 6.87 6.22 -3.61
C ASN A 209 5.63 5.95 -2.74
N PHE A 210 5.84 5.74 -1.44
CA PHE A 210 4.76 5.45 -0.51
C PHE A 210 4.74 6.49 0.61
N MET A 211 3.57 7.04 0.90
CA MET A 211 3.36 8.01 1.96
C MET A 211 2.34 7.48 2.96
N VAL A 212 2.52 7.82 4.24
CA VAL A 212 1.57 7.55 5.32
C VAL A 212 1.33 8.85 6.07
N ASN A 213 0.07 9.30 6.11
CA ASN A 213 -0.36 10.52 6.77
C ASN A 213 -1.25 10.16 7.95
N ARG A 214 -0.87 10.59 9.15
CA ARG A 214 -1.63 10.35 10.37
C ARG A 214 -2.15 11.68 10.94
N TYR A 215 -3.46 11.73 11.16
CA TYR A 215 -4.21 12.85 11.69
C TYR A 215 -5.13 12.32 12.80
N GLY A 216 -4.72 12.41 14.06
CA GLY A 216 -5.51 11.86 15.17
C GLY A 216 -6.03 10.43 14.86
N PRO A 217 -7.36 10.18 14.84
CA PRO A 217 -7.93 8.86 14.54
C PRO A 217 -7.95 8.50 13.04
N TRP A 218 -7.75 9.47 12.15
CA TRP A 218 -7.76 9.31 10.70
C TRP A 218 -6.35 9.03 10.15
N MET A 219 -6.25 8.14 9.17
CA MET A 219 -5.01 7.91 8.44
C MET A 219 -5.31 7.81 6.95
N ASP A 220 -4.41 8.31 6.12
CA ASP A 220 -4.39 7.98 4.71
C ASP A 220 -3.01 7.60 4.22
N THR A 221 -2.97 6.86 3.12
CA THR A 221 -1.74 6.47 2.46
C THR A 221 -1.78 6.83 1.00
N ASN A 222 -0.64 7.26 0.45
CA ASN A 222 -0.52 7.61 -0.96
C ASN A 222 0.51 6.67 -1.60
N LEU A 223 0.07 5.85 -2.55
CA LEU A 223 0.97 5.02 -3.36
C LEU A 223 1.05 5.58 -4.77
N VAL A 224 2.23 6.07 -5.16
CA VAL A 224 2.45 6.72 -6.46
C VAL A 224 3.06 5.74 -7.47
N LEU A 225 2.25 5.21 -8.37
CA LEU A 225 2.70 4.27 -9.40
C LEU A 225 3.06 4.99 -10.69
N PRO A 226 4.29 4.82 -11.23
CA PRO A 226 4.66 5.39 -12.52
C PRO A 226 3.87 4.71 -13.65
N LEU A 227 3.21 5.51 -14.50
CA LEU A 227 2.55 5.07 -15.73
C LEU A 227 3.32 5.52 -17.01
N GLY A 228 4.43 6.23 -16.82
CA GLY A 228 5.26 6.78 -17.88
C GLY A 228 6.20 7.86 -17.35
N ASN A 229 6.89 8.56 -18.24
CA ASN A 229 7.79 9.66 -17.88
C ASN A 229 7.05 10.94 -17.44
N CYS A 230 5.81 11.15 -17.88
CA CYS A 230 5.00 12.33 -17.58
C CYS A 230 3.60 11.97 -17.05
N LYS A 231 3.44 10.75 -16.51
CA LYS A 231 2.17 10.27 -15.98
C LYS A 231 2.37 9.33 -14.80
N CYS A 232 1.57 9.49 -13.75
CA CYS A 232 1.49 8.57 -12.63
C CYS A 232 0.03 8.32 -12.21
N LEU A 233 -0.17 7.21 -11.52
CA LEU A 233 -1.39 6.91 -10.77
C LEU A 233 -1.08 7.11 -9.30
N VAL A 234 -1.88 7.89 -8.59
CA VAL A 234 -1.81 8.01 -7.14
C VAL A 234 -3.02 7.33 -6.53
N ILE A 235 -2.75 6.32 -5.70
CA ILE A 235 -3.77 5.57 -4.99
C ILE A 235 -3.80 6.07 -3.55
N PHE A 236 -4.93 6.64 -3.16
CA PHE A 236 -5.23 7.02 -1.78
C PHE A 236 -6.06 5.92 -1.14
N ASP A 237 -5.60 5.39 -0.03
CA ASP A 237 -6.42 4.56 0.86
C ASP A 237 -6.64 5.30 2.18
N TYR A 238 -7.88 5.33 2.63
CA TYR A 238 -8.31 5.99 3.86
C TYR A 238 -8.62 4.95 4.92
N PHE A 239 -8.16 5.20 6.13
CA PHE A 239 -8.33 4.33 7.28
C PHE A 239 -8.77 5.12 8.51
N LEU A 240 -9.50 4.45 9.40
CA LEU A 240 -10.03 5.03 10.62
C LEU A 240 -9.85 4.06 11.80
N GLU A 241 -9.56 4.61 12.98
CA GLU A 241 -9.59 3.84 14.21
C GLU A 241 -10.96 3.18 14.45
N ALA A 242 -10.95 1.93 14.90
CA ALA A 242 -12.18 1.17 15.16
C ALA A 242 -13.15 1.88 16.14
N SER A 243 -12.61 2.71 17.05
CA SER A 243 -13.39 3.51 18.01
C SER A 243 -14.36 4.50 17.35
N GLN A 244 -14.05 4.97 16.14
CA GLN A 244 -14.81 6.00 15.41
C GLN A 244 -15.58 5.42 14.20
N GLN A 245 -15.53 4.11 13.98
CA GLN A 245 -16.04 3.48 12.75
C GLN A 245 -17.55 3.66 12.51
N ASN A 246 -18.33 3.87 13.57
CA ASN A 246 -19.78 4.03 13.47
C ASN A 246 -20.23 5.47 13.23
N ASP A 247 -19.31 6.45 13.29
CA ASP A 247 -19.63 7.85 13.02
C ASP A 247 -19.58 8.15 11.51
N LYS A 248 -20.70 7.91 10.84
CA LYS A 248 -20.84 8.17 9.40
C LYS A 248 -20.64 9.63 9.03
N ALA A 249 -21.09 10.56 9.87
CA ALA A 249 -20.95 11.98 9.61
C ALA A 249 -19.48 12.40 9.66
N PHE A 250 -18.73 11.87 10.63
CA PHE A 250 -17.28 12.07 10.71
C PHE A 250 -16.55 11.52 9.48
N ILE A 251 -16.90 10.31 9.03
CA ILE A 251 -16.31 9.68 7.84
C ILE A 251 -16.57 10.51 6.58
N GLU A 252 -17.83 10.90 6.35
CA GLU A 252 -18.21 11.68 5.16
C GLU A 252 -17.51 13.04 5.12
N ARG A 253 -17.48 13.75 6.25
CA ARG A 253 -16.80 15.05 6.35
C ARG A 253 -15.29 14.91 6.16
N SER A 254 -14.67 13.88 6.75
CA SER A 254 -13.24 13.59 6.55
C SER A 254 -12.92 13.30 5.08
N LEU A 255 -13.72 12.48 4.41
CA LEU A 255 -13.56 12.19 2.99
C LEU A 255 -13.73 13.42 2.08
N GLN A 256 -14.61 14.36 2.46
CA GLN A 256 -14.78 15.63 1.73
C GLN A 256 -13.61 16.58 1.94
N GLU A 257 -13.09 16.69 3.16
CA GLU A 257 -11.91 17.51 3.44
C GLU A 257 -10.67 16.96 2.73
N SER A 258 -10.49 15.63 2.70
CA SER A 258 -9.42 15.01 1.92
C SER A 258 -9.52 15.38 0.43
N GLU A 259 -10.71 15.35 -0.17
CA GLU A 259 -10.91 15.69 -1.58
C GLU A 259 -10.54 17.15 -1.91
N ARG A 260 -10.66 18.07 -0.94
CA ARG A 260 -10.30 19.48 -1.16
C ARG A 260 -8.80 19.73 -1.09
N VAL A 261 -8.07 18.84 -0.41
CA VAL A 261 -6.62 18.94 -0.25
C VAL A 261 -5.90 18.25 -1.41
N GLN A 262 -6.43 17.14 -1.93
CA GLN A 262 -5.84 16.45 -3.09
C GLN A 262 -6.16 17.15 -4.41
#